data_AF-A0A3P6KJD1-F1
#
_entry.id   AF-A0A3P6KJD1-F1
#
_cell.length_a   1.000
_cell.length_b   1.000
_cell.length_c   1.000
_cell.angle_alpha   90.00
_cell.angle_beta   90.00
_cell.angle_gamma   90.00
#
_symmetry.space_group_name_H-M   'P 1'
#
loop_
_entity.id
_entity.type
_entity.pdbx_description
1 polymer ?
#
loop_
_entity_poly.entity_id
_entity_poly.type
_entity_poly.pdbx_seq_one_letter_code
_entity_poly.pdbx_strand_id
1 'polypeptide(L)'
;MQKFGLSIQNAQLHLFAFLFAVAAGTVIGGPVGDKIGRKYVIWGSILGVAPFTLILPYASLHWTGVLTVIIGFILASAFSAILVYAQELLPGRIGMVSGLFFGFAFGMGGLGAAVLGLIADHTRIELVYKICAFLPLLGMLTIFLPDNRHKD
;
A
#
# COMPACT_ATOMS: atom_id res chain seq x y z
N MET A 1 -20.23 -0.68 -10.05
CA MET A 1 -21.41 -0.94 -10.90
C MET A 1 -21.06 -1.37 -12.32
N GLN A 2 -19.94 -0.95 -12.92
CA GLN A 2 -19.65 -1.21 -14.35
C GLN A 2 -19.17 -2.63 -14.73
N LYS A 3 -18.55 -3.42 -13.82
CA LYS A 3 -18.01 -4.77 -14.18
C LYS A 3 -18.77 -5.96 -13.58
N PHE A 4 -19.36 -5.81 -12.40
CA PHE A 4 -19.87 -6.95 -11.60
C PHE A 4 -21.31 -6.82 -11.08
N GLY A 5 -22.02 -5.72 -11.36
CA GLY A 5 -23.45 -5.59 -11.00
C GLY A 5 -23.80 -5.78 -9.51
N LEU A 6 -22.85 -5.58 -8.59
CA LEU A 6 -23.05 -5.80 -7.16
C LEU A 6 -24.04 -4.81 -6.53
N SER A 7 -24.81 -5.29 -5.55
CA SER A 7 -25.58 -4.43 -4.65
C SER A 7 -24.66 -3.53 -3.81
N ILE A 8 -25.17 -2.37 -3.40
CA ILE A 8 -24.42 -1.41 -2.57
C ILE A 8 -23.95 -2.06 -1.26
N GLN A 9 -24.80 -2.89 -0.65
CA GLN A 9 -24.48 -3.61 0.58
C GLN A 9 -23.26 -4.54 0.43
N ASN A 10 -23.20 -5.31 -0.66
CA ASN A 10 -22.06 -6.18 -0.92
C ASN A 10 -20.78 -5.37 -1.18
N ALA A 11 -20.87 -4.25 -1.90
CA ALA A 11 -19.72 -3.37 -2.10
C ALA A 11 -19.19 -2.79 -0.77
N GLN A 12 -20.08 -2.42 0.16
CA GLN A 12 -19.69 -1.94 1.49
C GLN A 12 -18.98 -3.02 2.32
N LEU A 13 -19.41 -4.28 2.24
CA LEU A 13 -18.72 -5.38 2.92
C LEU A 13 -17.29 -5.58 2.41
N HIS A 14 -17.06 -5.46 1.10
CA HIS A 14 -15.71 -5.54 0.52
C HIS A 14 -14.84 -4.36 0.97
N LEU A 15 -15.40 -3.14 0.99
CA LEU A 15 -14.71 -1.96 1.48
C LEU A 15 -14.36 -2.08 2.97
N PHE A 16 -15.30 -2.57 3.78
CA PHE A 16 -15.06 -2.84 5.19
C PHE A 16 -13.92 -3.85 5.39
N ALA A 17 -13.96 -4.97 4.68
CA ALA A 17 -12.91 -5.99 4.76
C ALA A 17 -11.54 -5.42 4.37
N PHE A 18 -11.48 -4.59 3.31
CA PHE A 18 -10.26 -3.90 2.91
C PHE A 18 -9.74 -2.95 3.99
N LEU A 19 -10.61 -2.07 4.53
CA LEU A 19 -10.21 -1.11 5.58
C LEU A 19 -9.80 -1.82 6.87
N PHE A 20 -10.48 -2.91 7.23
CA PHE A 20 -10.10 -3.76 8.36
C PHE A 20 -8.71 -4.39 8.13
N ALA A 21 -8.43 -4.89 6.93
CA ALA A 21 -7.13 -5.44 6.58
C ALA A 21 -6.01 -4.39 6.65
N VAL A 22 -6.27 -3.16 6.19
CA VAL A 22 -5.35 -2.02 6.30
C VAL A 22 -5.08 -1.68 7.77
N ALA A 23 -6.11 -1.62 8.61
CA ALA A 23 -5.95 -1.38 10.03
C ALA A 23 -5.12 -2.49 10.70
N ALA A 24 -5.45 -3.76 10.44
CA ALA A 24 -4.71 -4.91 10.95
C ALA A 24 -3.25 -4.91 10.48
N GLY A 25 -3.00 -4.64 9.20
CA GLY A 25 -1.65 -4.55 8.63
C GLY A 25 -0.82 -3.42 9.25
N THR A 26 -1.44 -2.28 9.56
CA THR A 26 -0.76 -1.16 10.23
C THR A 26 -0.35 -1.54 11.66
N VAL A 27 -1.27 -2.15 12.42
CA VAL A 27 -1.03 -2.56 13.81
C VAL A 27 0.00 -3.69 13.89
N ILE A 28 -0.04 -4.65 12.98
CA ILE A 28 0.87 -5.82 12.97
C ILE A 28 2.24 -5.46 12.36
N GLY A 29 2.27 -4.61 11.32
CA GLY A 29 3.49 -4.23 10.62
C GLY A 29 4.51 -3.51 11.50
N GLY A 30 4.03 -2.76 12.50
CA GLY A 30 4.88 -2.12 13.52
C GLY A 30 5.73 -3.14 14.28
N PRO A 31 5.14 -4.00 15.14
CA PRO A 31 5.86 -5.03 15.89
C PRO A 31 6.65 -6.02 15.03
N VAL A 32 6.15 -6.35 13.84
CA VAL A 32 6.89 -7.21 12.91
C VAL A 32 8.17 -6.51 12.44
N GLY A 33 8.09 -5.24 12.03
CA GLY A 33 9.28 -4.48 11.63
C GLY A 33 10.29 -4.26 12.74
N ASP A 34 9.85 -4.15 14.00
CA ASP A 34 10.74 -4.12 15.16
C ASP A 34 11.49 -5.44 15.36
N LYS A 35 10.83 -6.58 15.14
CA LYS A 35 11.42 -7.91 15.39
C LYS A 35 12.34 -8.41 14.27
N ILE A 36 11.92 -8.27 13.02
CA ILE A 36 12.65 -8.83 11.87
C ILE A 36 13.51 -7.79 11.13
N GLY A 37 13.44 -6.52 11.55
CA GLY A 37 14.14 -5.41 10.94
C GLY A 37 13.31 -4.69 9.88
N ARG A 38 13.28 -3.37 9.96
CA ARG A 38 12.44 -2.49 9.12
C ARG A 38 12.71 -2.69 7.63
N LYS A 39 13.98 -2.71 7.21
CA LYS A 39 14.38 -2.89 5.80
C LYS A 39 13.88 -4.21 5.22
N TYR A 40 13.88 -5.29 6.00
CA TYR A 40 13.37 -6.60 5.57
C TYR A 40 11.85 -6.60 5.41
N VAL A 41 11.12 -5.95 6.32
CA VAL A 41 9.65 -5.79 6.16
C VAL A 41 9.31 -4.99 4.92
N ILE A 42 10.03 -3.89 4.67
CA ILE A 42 9.82 -3.04 3.49
C ILE A 42 9.98 -3.88 2.21
N TRP A 43 11.11 -4.58 2.08
CA TRP A 43 11.40 -5.43 0.94
C TRP A 43 10.42 -6.61 0.79
N GLY A 44 10.17 -7.33 1.88
CA GLY A 44 9.24 -8.46 1.91
C GLY A 44 7.82 -8.03 1.53
N SER A 45 7.40 -6.83 1.94
CA SER A 45 6.08 -6.32 1.61
C SER A 45 5.99 -5.85 0.15
N ILE A 46 7.01 -5.17 -0.37
CA ILE A 46 7.03 -4.69 -1.76
C ILE A 46 7.09 -5.86 -2.75
N LEU A 47 7.96 -6.83 -2.52
CA LEU A 47 8.02 -8.04 -3.34
C LEU A 47 6.81 -8.94 -3.13
N GLY A 48 6.32 -9.02 -1.88
CA GLY A 48 5.17 -9.82 -1.52
C GLY A 48 3.88 -9.32 -2.14
N VAL A 49 3.66 -8.00 -2.21
CA VAL A 49 2.42 -7.43 -2.76
C VAL A 49 2.37 -7.46 -4.29
N ALA A 50 3.53 -7.33 -4.95
CA ALA A 50 3.65 -7.24 -6.41
C ALA A 50 2.89 -8.34 -7.19
N PRO A 51 3.01 -9.65 -6.89
CA PRO A 51 2.26 -10.66 -7.61
C PRO A 51 0.75 -10.49 -7.45
N PHE A 52 0.28 -10.14 -6.26
CA PHE A 52 -1.15 -9.98 -5.99
C PHE A 52 -1.74 -8.78 -6.73
N THR A 53 -1.02 -7.65 -6.78
CA THR A 53 -1.48 -6.46 -7.50
C THR A 53 -1.47 -6.67 -9.00
N LEU A 54 -0.50 -7.42 -9.53
CA LEU A 54 -0.44 -7.78 -10.96
C LEU A 54 -1.56 -8.75 -11.38
N ILE A 55 -1.98 -9.66 -10.50
CA ILE A 55 -3.07 -10.62 -10.76
C ILE A 55 -4.45 -9.94 -10.67
N LEU A 56 -4.62 -8.95 -9.79
CA LEU A 56 -5.90 -8.30 -9.47
C LEU A 56 -6.74 -7.86 -10.70
N PRO A 57 -6.19 -7.22 -11.76
CA PRO A 57 -6.99 -6.76 -12.90
C PRO A 57 -7.64 -7.89 -13.69
N TYR A 58 -7.08 -9.10 -13.59
CA TYR A 58 -7.49 -10.30 -14.30
C TYR A 58 -8.35 -11.24 -13.44
N ALA A 59 -8.51 -10.93 -12.14
CA ALA A 59 -9.24 -11.77 -11.21
C ALA A 59 -10.77 -11.71 -11.41
N SER A 60 -11.45 -12.81 -11.06
CA SER A 60 -12.90 -12.85 -10.95
C SER A 60 -13.37 -12.16 -9.66
N LEU A 61 -14.66 -11.81 -9.59
CA LEU A 61 -15.24 -11.05 -8.49
C LEU A 61 -14.91 -11.60 -7.10
N HIS A 62 -15.01 -12.92 -6.95
CA HIS A 62 -14.74 -13.59 -5.67
C HIS A 62 -13.27 -13.42 -5.25
N TRP A 63 -12.35 -13.59 -6.21
CA TRP A 63 -10.92 -13.42 -5.98
C TRP A 63 -10.51 -11.96 -5.79
N THR A 64 -11.22 -11.01 -6.40
CA THR A 64 -10.97 -9.58 -6.19
C THR A 64 -11.08 -9.25 -4.70
N GLY A 65 -12.12 -9.68 -3.99
CA GLY A 65 -12.27 -9.41 -2.56
C GLY A 65 -11.08 -9.93 -1.74
N VAL A 66 -10.72 -11.20 -1.95
CA VAL A 66 -9.59 -11.84 -1.25
C VAL A 66 -8.26 -11.14 -1.54
N LEU A 67 -7.98 -10.85 -2.82
CA LEU A 67 -6.76 -10.16 -3.23
C LEU A 67 -6.68 -8.76 -2.63
N THR A 68 -7.79 -8.01 -2.61
CA THR A 68 -7.80 -6.64 -2.08
C THR A 68 -7.48 -6.62 -0.58
N VAL A 69 -7.99 -7.60 0.17
CA VAL A 69 -7.66 -7.79 1.60
C VAL A 69 -6.17 -8.07 1.80
N ILE A 70 -5.60 -9.02 1.05
CA ILE A 70 -4.17 -9.36 1.13
C ILE A 70 -3.30 -8.15 0.77
N ILE A 71 -3.64 -7.46 -0.32
CA ILE A 71 -2.92 -6.28 -0.80
C ILE A 71 -2.97 -5.16 0.25
N GLY A 72 -4.16 -4.87 0.79
CA GLY A 72 -4.35 -3.84 1.81
C GLY A 72 -3.54 -4.12 3.07
N PHE A 73 -3.53 -5.37 3.53
CA PHE A 73 -2.73 -5.79 4.68
C PHE A 73 -1.23 -5.60 4.46
N ILE A 74 -0.70 -6.08 3.32
CA ILE A 74 0.73 -6.02 3.02
C ILE A 74 1.19 -4.56 2.83
N LEU A 75 0.44 -3.75 2.07
CA LEU A 75 0.79 -2.34 1.85
C LEU A 75 0.77 -1.53 3.15
N ALA A 76 -0.23 -1.77 4.01
CA ALA A 76 -0.33 -1.08 5.30
C ALA A 76 0.84 -1.43 6.23
N SER A 77 1.26 -2.70 6.23
CA SER A 77 2.44 -3.15 6.96
C SER A 77 3.73 -2.45 6.48
N ALA A 78 3.90 -2.35 5.15
CA ALA A 78 5.01 -1.63 4.55
C ALA A 78 5.03 -0.16 4.98
N PHE A 79 3.88 0.52 4.91
CA PHE A 79 3.79 1.94 5.24
C PHE A 79 4.22 2.23 6.69
N SER A 80 3.76 1.42 7.64
CA SER A 80 4.17 1.51 9.05
C SER A 80 5.69 1.35 9.21
N ALA A 81 6.29 0.35 8.56
CA ALA A 81 7.74 0.12 8.61
C ALA A 81 8.56 1.24 7.96
N ILE A 82 8.11 1.79 6.83
CA ILE A 82 8.78 2.90 6.13
C ILE A 82 8.79 4.16 7.01
N LEU A 83 7.65 4.50 7.61
CA LEU A 83 7.53 5.70 8.43
C LEU A 83 8.48 5.64 9.63
N VAL A 84 8.49 4.52 10.34
CA VAL A 84 9.38 4.35 11.50
C VAL A 84 10.84 4.33 11.07
N TYR A 85 11.18 3.63 9.98
CA TYR A 85 12.54 3.64 9.43
C TYR A 85 13.02 5.06 9.07
N ALA A 86 12.15 5.90 8.51
CA ALA A 86 12.48 7.29 8.22
C ALA A 86 12.68 8.12 9.49
N GLN A 87 11.91 7.87 10.55
CA GLN A 87 12.09 8.51 11.85
C GLN A 87 13.41 8.09 12.50
N GLU A 88 13.79 6.81 12.39
CA GLU A 88 15.07 6.26 12.87
C GLU A 88 16.29 6.89 12.17
N LEU A 89 16.16 7.28 10.91
CA LEU A 89 17.22 7.99 10.18
C LEU A 89 17.49 9.41 10.71
N LEU A 90 16.52 10.05 11.36
CA LEU A 90 16.60 11.42 11.88
C LEU A 90 15.93 11.54 13.27
N PRO A 91 16.47 10.89 14.31
CA PRO A 91 15.79 10.72 15.61
C PRO A 91 15.51 12.03 16.37
N GLY A 92 16.23 13.10 16.06
CA GLY A 92 16.00 14.43 16.63
C GLY A 92 14.87 15.23 15.96
N ARG A 93 14.26 14.73 14.89
CA ARG A 93 13.29 15.47 14.05
C ARG A 93 12.04 14.65 13.70
N ILE A 94 11.61 13.76 14.59
CA ILE A 94 10.48 12.84 14.38
C ILE A 94 9.21 13.56 13.90
N GLY A 95 8.86 14.69 14.51
CA GLY A 95 7.68 15.49 14.11
C GLY A 95 7.78 16.05 12.68
N MET A 96 8.97 16.54 12.29
CA MET A 96 9.23 17.03 10.92
C MET A 96 9.18 15.89 9.91
N VAL A 97 9.83 14.76 10.20
CA VAL A 97 9.83 13.59 9.31
C VAL A 97 8.41 13.07 9.12
N SER A 98 7.66 12.90 10.21
CA SER A 98 6.27 12.43 10.17
C SER A 98 5.38 13.38 9.39
N GLY A 99 5.50 14.70 9.64
CA GLY A 99 4.76 15.73 8.91
C GLY A 99 5.05 15.72 7.41
N LEU A 100 6.33 15.60 7.02
CA LEU A 100 6.72 15.51 5.62
C LEU A 100 6.21 14.22 4.97
N PHE A 101 6.33 13.07 5.65
CA PHE A 101 5.85 11.78 5.14
C PHE A 101 4.34 11.76 4.95
N PHE A 102 3.57 12.12 5.96
CA PHE A 102 2.11 12.15 5.87
C PHE A 102 1.63 13.25 4.91
N GLY A 103 2.25 14.43 4.94
CA GLY A 103 1.92 15.51 4.02
C GLY A 103 2.14 15.12 2.56
N PHE A 104 3.29 14.51 2.25
CA PHE A 104 3.58 14.02 0.90
C PHE A 104 2.71 12.83 0.52
N ALA A 105 2.52 11.85 1.41
CA ALA A 105 1.72 10.66 1.14
C ALA A 105 0.25 11.00 0.86
N PHE A 106 -0.37 11.85 1.69
CA PHE A 106 -1.75 12.29 1.46
C PHE A 106 -1.86 13.27 0.29
N GLY A 107 -0.88 14.16 0.10
CA GLY A 107 -0.83 15.07 -1.06
C GLY A 107 -0.76 14.32 -2.38
N MET A 108 0.18 13.37 -2.50
CA MET A 108 0.30 12.48 -3.66
C MET A 108 -0.90 11.54 -3.80
N GLY A 109 -1.49 11.09 -2.68
CA GLY A 109 -2.72 10.29 -2.69
C GLY A 109 -3.90 11.06 -3.28
N GLY A 110 -4.08 12.33 -2.91
CA GLY A 110 -5.12 13.20 -3.45
C GLY A 110 -4.90 13.53 -4.92
N LEU A 111 -3.67 13.92 -5.30
CA LEU A 111 -3.31 14.17 -6.69
C LEU A 111 -3.48 12.91 -7.56
N GLY A 112 -3.02 11.76 -7.05
CA GLY A 112 -3.17 10.47 -7.70
C GLY A 112 -4.64 10.08 -7.89
N ALA A 113 -5.49 10.30 -6.88
CA ALA A 113 -6.92 10.06 -7.00
C ALA A 113 -7.57 10.95 -8.09
N ALA A 114 -7.19 12.23 -8.17
CA ALA A 114 -7.69 13.13 -9.20
C ALA A 114 -7.25 12.68 -10.61
N VAL A 115 -5.96 12.37 -10.79
CA VAL A 115 -5.42 11.92 -12.08
C VAL A 115 -6.01 10.58 -12.51
N LEU A 116 -6.08 9.60 -11.61
CA LEU A 116 -6.68 8.30 -11.88
C LEU A 116 -8.20 8.40 -12.13
N GLY A 117 -8.87 9.34 -11.46
CA GLY A 117 -10.27 9.69 -11.70
C GLY A 117 -10.51 10.20 -13.11
N LEU A 118 -9.71 11.18 -13.57
CA LEU A 118 -9.76 11.68 -14.95
C LEU A 118 -9.51 10.58 -15.98
N ILE A 119 -8.55 9.69 -15.71
CA ILE A 119 -8.30 8.53 -16.56
C ILE A 119 -9.53 7.61 -16.56
N ALA A 120 -10.15 7.35 -15.40
CA ALA A 120 -11.34 6.52 -15.31
C ALA A 120 -12.52 7.11 -16.11
N ASP A 121 -12.71 8.43 -16.05
CA ASP A 121 -13.80 9.14 -16.71
C ASP A 121 -13.65 9.16 -18.24
N HIS A 122 -12.42 9.33 -18.74
CA HIS A 122 -12.14 9.34 -20.18
C HIS A 122 -11.91 7.96 -20.79
N THR A 123 -11.57 6.95 -19.98
CA THR A 123 -11.26 5.61 -20.45
C THR A 123 -12.18 4.56 -19.81
N ARG A 124 -11.63 3.52 -19.20
CA ARG A 124 -12.35 2.47 -18.48
C ARG A 124 -11.65 2.20 -17.16
N ILE A 125 -12.42 1.84 -16.14
CA ILE A 125 -11.88 1.48 -14.82
C ILE A 125 -10.90 0.31 -14.90
N GLU A 126 -11.01 -0.58 -15.90
CA GLU A 126 -10.03 -1.66 -16.09
C GLU A 126 -8.62 -1.16 -16.39
N LEU A 127 -8.48 -0.05 -17.11
CA LEU A 127 -7.17 0.54 -17.42
C LEU A 127 -6.54 1.13 -16.16
N VAL A 128 -7.34 1.78 -15.31
CA VAL A 128 -6.90 2.26 -13.99
C VAL A 128 -6.39 1.12 -13.12
N TYR A 129 -7.13 -0.01 -13.06
CA TYR A 129 -6.67 -1.21 -12.34
C TYR A 129 -5.34 -1.73 -12.89
N LYS A 130 -5.17 -1.78 -14.22
CA LYS A 130 -3.91 -2.20 -14.84
C LYS A 130 -2.76 -1.26 -14.50
N ILE A 131 -2.96 0.07 -14.55
CA ILE A 131 -1.91 1.03 -14.17
C ILE A 131 -1.52 0.85 -12.70
N CYS A 132 -2.50 0.83 -11.81
CA CYS A 132 -2.27 0.68 -10.37
C CYS A 132 -1.59 -0.64 -10.01
N ALA A 133 -1.82 -1.71 -10.78
CA ALA A 133 -1.19 -3.01 -10.58
C ALA A 133 0.36 -2.96 -10.63
N PHE A 134 0.92 -2.05 -11.44
CA PHE A 134 2.37 -1.86 -11.58
C PHE A 134 2.95 -0.84 -10.59
N LEU A 135 2.15 0.04 -9.98
CA LEU A 135 2.67 1.07 -9.05
C LEU A 135 3.51 0.52 -7.89
N PRO A 136 3.16 -0.62 -7.26
CA PRO A 136 3.98 -1.20 -6.19
C PRO A 136 5.40 -1.56 -6.61
N LEU A 137 5.64 -1.80 -7.92
CA LEU A 137 6.97 -2.09 -8.45
C LEU A 137 7.92 -0.90 -8.33
N LEU A 138 7.40 0.34 -8.25
CA LEU A 138 8.21 1.52 -7.94
C LEU A 138 8.86 1.41 -6.56
N GLY A 139 8.28 0.61 -5.66
CA GLY A 139 8.88 0.27 -4.37
C GLY A 139 10.23 -0.43 -4.49
N MET A 140 10.59 -1.02 -5.63
CA MET A 140 11.94 -1.59 -5.82
C MET A 140 13.06 -0.55 -5.70
N LEU A 141 12.74 0.75 -5.84
CA LEU A 141 13.68 1.84 -5.56
C LEU A 141 14.16 1.86 -4.10
N THR A 142 13.51 1.12 -3.19
CA THR A 142 13.99 0.90 -1.82
C THR A 142 15.32 0.15 -1.75
N ILE A 143 15.84 -0.38 -2.86
CA ILE A 143 17.23 -0.85 -2.96
C ILE A 143 18.27 0.21 -2.62
N PHE A 144 17.95 1.48 -2.85
CA PHE A 144 18.82 2.60 -2.52
C PHE A 144 18.75 2.99 -1.04
N LEU A 145 17.92 2.33 -0.22
CA LEU A 145 17.86 2.61 1.22
C LEU A 145 19.14 2.13 1.93
N PRO A 146 19.75 2.98 2.76
CA PRO A 146 20.95 2.62 3.51
C PRO A 146 20.66 1.46 4.47
N ASP A 147 21.66 0.60 4.67
CA ASP A 147 21.54 -0.47 5.67
C ASP A 147 21.85 0.10 7.04
N ASN A 148 20.80 0.34 7.85
CA ASN A 148 20.95 0.90 9.20
C ASN A 148 21.21 -0.18 10.25
N ARG A 149 21.84 -1.30 9.87
CA ARG A 149 22.42 -2.21 10.87
C ARG A 149 23.42 -1.40 11.67
N HIS A 150 23.10 -1.14 12.93
CA HIS A 150 24.07 -0.69 13.91
C HIS A 150 25.27 -1.64 13.78
N LYS A 151 26.40 -1.11 13.30
CA LYS A 151 27.69 -1.66 13.67
C LYS A 151 27.83 -1.31 15.15
N ASP A 152 28.08 -2.37 15.91
CA ASP A 152 28.29 -2.42 17.36
C ASP A 152 28.96 -1.18 17.97
#